data_AF-A0A832ZI62-F1
#
_entry.id   AF-A0A832ZI62-F1
#
_cell.length_a   1.000
_cell.length_b   1.000
_cell.length_c   1.000
_cell.angle_alpha   90.00
_cell.angle_beta   90.00
_cell.angle_gamma   90.00
#
_symmetry.space_group_name_H-M   'P 1'
#
loop_
_entity.id
_entity.type
_entity.pdbx_description
1 polymer ?
#
loop_
_entity_poly.entity_id
_entity_poly.type
_entity_poly.pdbx_seq_one_letter_code
_entity_poly.pdbx_strand_id
1 'polypeptide(L)'
;MYKISYNYLKKHFRHKPKTYDRTDLVRRALRDHSITKATVYIDYTTILGIKWAGKRKPGERSPKAIVEGWHNGWELARRSYGVGRMKNWYWVKYPARLRIERPLSASLPGPLRDLNNTLKEIPVVREVMKSKLTIQIVGAVIAGFILYQLTKTRRR
;
A
#
# COMPACT_ATOMS: atom_id res chain seq x y z
N MET A 1 -38.77 9.85 -14.13
CA MET A 1 -37.50 9.15 -13.81
C MET A 1 -37.41 9.01 -12.30
N TYR A 2 -37.62 7.81 -11.75
CA TYR A 2 -37.58 7.59 -10.30
C TYR A 2 -36.17 7.87 -9.74
N LYS A 3 -36.05 8.84 -8.84
CA LYS A 3 -34.80 9.10 -8.10
C LYS A 3 -34.65 8.02 -7.04
N ILE A 4 -33.77 7.04 -7.28
CA ILE A 4 -33.41 6.05 -6.26
C ILE A 4 -32.76 6.78 -5.09
N SER A 5 -33.23 6.52 -3.87
CA SER A 5 -32.67 7.13 -2.67
C SER A 5 -31.21 6.71 -2.47
N TYR A 6 -30.36 7.69 -2.16
CA TYR A 6 -28.96 7.49 -1.83
C TYR A 6 -28.78 6.51 -0.66
N ASN A 7 -29.67 6.55 0.34
CA ASN A 7 -29.63 5.62 1.49
C ASN A 7 -29.90 4.17 1.08
N TYR A 8 -30.78 3.98 0.10
CA TYR A 8 -31.05 2.65 -0.45
C TYR A 8 -29.83 2.10 -1.19
N LEU A 9 -29.18 2.90 -2.03
CA LEU A 9 -27.94 2.51 -2.71
C LEU A 9 -26.82 2.19 -1.71
N LYS A 10 -26.70 2.94 -0.62
CA LYS A 10 -25.77 2.64 0.46
C LYS A 10 -26.02 1.26 1.06
N LYS A 11 -27.27 0.94 1.42
CA LYS A 11 -27.63 -0.37 1.97
C LYS A 11 -27.31 -1.50 0.99
N HIS A 12 -27.60 -1.30 -0.30
CA HIS A 12 -27.37 -2.30 -1.34
C HIS A 12 -25.88 -2.57 -1.61
N PHE A 13 -25.03 -1.54 -1.60
CA PHE A 13 -23.61 -1.68 -1.92
C PHE A 13 -22.72 -2.05 -0.72
N ARG A 14 -23.27 -2.05 0.49
CA ARG A 14 -22.58 -2.52 1.70
C ARG A 14 -22.42 -4.03 1.70
N HIS A 15 -21.25 -4.50 2.11
CA HIS A 15 -20.98 -5.92 2.33
C HIS A 15 -19.78 -6.11 3.27
N LYS A 16 -19.45 -7.36 3.60
CA LYS A 16 -18.37 -7.69 4.53
C LYS A 16 -17.02 -7.14 4.04
N PRO A 17 -16.16 -6.59 4.92
CA PRO A 17 -14.81 -6.18 4.58
C PRO A 17 -14.00 -7.34 4.03
N LYS A 18 -13.00 -7.04 3.19
CA LYS A 18 -12.13 -8.06 2.59
C LYS A 18 -10.69 -7.56 2.47
N THR A 19 -9.77 -8.49 2.61
CA THR A 19 -8.34 -8.28 2.35
C THR A 19 -7.95 -9.03 1.08
N TYR A 20 -7.13 -8.41 0.25
CA TYR A 20 -6.63 -9.01 -0.99
C TYR A 20 -5.11 -8.93 -1.04
N ASP A 21 -4.48 -10.01 -1.53
CA ASP A 21 -3.11 -9.94 -2.03
C ASP A 21 -3.13 -9.21 -3.39
N ARG A 22 -2.34 -8.15 -3.48
CA ARG A 22 -2.21 -7.29 -4.67
C ARG A 22 -0.76 -7.06 -5.04
N THR A 23 0.14 -7.95 -4.64
CA THR A 23 1.58 -7.83 -4.84
C THR A 23 1.93 -7.49 -6.30
N ASP A 24 1.46 -8.26 -7.27
CA ASP A 24 1.83 -8.03 -8.68
C ASP A 24 1.16 -6.81 -9.30
N LEU A 25 -0.02 -6.43 -8.82
CA LEU A 25 -0.68 -5.21 -9.26
C LEU A 25 0.11 -3.98 -8.78
N VAL A 26 0.54 -3.99 -7.52
CA VAL A 26 1.32 -2.91 -6.91
C VAL A 26 2.71 -2.82 -7.52
N ARG A 27 3.41 -3.95 -7.73
CA ARG A 27 4.70 -3.99 -8.44
C ARG A 27 4.61 -3.33 -9.81
N ARG A 28 3.61 -3.72 -10.62
CA ARG A 28 3.40 -3.14 -11.96
C ARG A 28 3.05 -1.66 -11.91
N ALA A 29 2.19 -1.26 -10.99
CA ALA A 29 1.75 0.12 -10.85
C ALA A 29 2.88 1.08 -10.43
N LEU A 30 3.74 0.63 -9.51
CA LEU A 30 4.85 1.40 -8.97
C LEU A 30 6.17 1.19 -9.74
N ARG A 31 6.22 0.23 -10.65
CA ARG A 31 7.45 -0.25 -11.33
C ARG A 31 8.54 -0.64 -10.31
N ASP A 32 8.13 -1.17 -9.16
CA ASP A 32 9.02 -1.52 -8.05
C ASP A 32 8.98 -3.03 -7.82
N HIS A 33 10.00 -3.72 -8.34
CA HIS A 33 10.17 -5.17 -8.20
C HIS A 33 10.73 -5.59 -6.83
N SER A 34 11.18 -4.64 -6.00
CA SER A 34 11.69 -4.93 -4.65
C SER A 34 10.58 -5.26 -3.65
N ILE A 35 9.33 -4.97 -3.99
CA ILE A 35 8.16 -5.29 -3.17
C ILE A 35 8.04 -6.80 -3.05
N THR A 36 8.11 -7.32 -1.82
CA THR A 36 7.97 -8.75 -1.54
C THR A 36 6.51 -9.14 -1.38
N LYS A 37 5.70 -8.25 -0.78
CA LYS A 37 4.28 -8.47 -0.56
C LYS A 37 3.52 -7.15 -0.55
N ALA A 38 2.34 -7.12 -1.15
CA ALA A 38 1.41 -6.00 -0.97
C ALA A 38 0.01 -6.52 -0.70
N THR A 39 -0.60 -6.05 0.39
CA THR A 39 -1.97 -6.40 0.76
C THR A 39 -2.82 -5.15 0.88
N VAL A 40 -4.05 -5.22 0.38
CA VAL A 40 -5.03 -4.14 0.55
C VAL A 40 -6.22 -4.65 1.35
N TYR A 41 -6.51 -3.95 2.45
CA TYR A 41 -7.75 -4.10 3.20
C TYR A 41 -8.76 -3.09 2.68
N ILE A 42 -9.98 -3.53 2.36
CA ILE A 42 -11.07 -2.66 1.91
C ILE A 42 -12.27 -2.84 2.83
N ASP A 43 -12.70 -1.76 3.46
CA ASP A 43 -13.89 -1.74 4.29
C ASP A 43 -15.13 -1.49 3.42
N TYR A 44 -15.84 -2.56 3.09
CA TYR A 44 -17.08 -2.49 2.32
C TYR A 44 -18.33 -2.17 3.15
N THR A 45 -18.20 -2.03 4.47
CA THR A 45 -19.32 -1.65 5.36
C THR A 45 -19.52 -0.13 5.38
N THR A 46 -18.45 0.61 5.14
CA THR A 46 -18.46 2.07 5.09
C THR A 46 -18.42 2.55 3.64
N ILE A 47 -19.31 3.48 3.28
CA ILE A 47 -19.34 4.07 1.94
C ILE A 47 -19.04 5.56 2.07
N LEU A 48 -17.91 5.97 1.50
CA LEU A 48 -17.45 7.37 1.45
C LEU A 48 -18.19 8.18 0.39
N GLY A 49 -18.64 7.53 -0.68
CA GLY A 49 -19.38 8.21 -1.76
C GLY A 49 -19.93 7.26 -2.81
N ILE A 50 -21.00 7.70 -3.48
CA ILE A 50 -21.63 6.99 -4.60
C ILE A 50 -21.83 8.02 -5.71
N LYS A 51 -21.32 7.74 -6.90
CA LYS A 51 -21.49 8.59 -8.09
C LYS A 51 -22.05 7.76 -9.24
N TRP A 52 -23.12 8.24 -9.87
CA TRP A 52 -23.67 7.59 -11.06
C TRP A 52 -22.65 7.64 -12.21
N ALA A 53 -22.44 6.49 -12.86
CA ALA A 53 -21.45 6.31 -13.92
C ALA A 53 -22.08 6.12 -15.31
N GLY A 54 -23.37 5.77 -15.38
CA GLY A 54 -24.06 5.53 -16.64
C GLY A 54 -24.90 4.26 -16.65
N LYS A 55 -25.53 4.00 -17.80
CA LYS A 55 -26.21 2.72 -18.09
C LYS A 55 -25.23 1.62 -18.53
N ARG A 56 -24.01 1.98 -18.94
CA ARG A 56 -22.97 1.06 -19.40
C ARG A 56 -21.93 0.85 -18.30
N LYS A 57 -21.30 -0.34 -18.29
CA LYS A 57 -20.21 -0.63 -17.37
C LYS A 57 -19.07 0.35 -17.63
N PRO A 58 -18.65 1.15 -16.66
CA PRO A 58 -17.57 2.09 -16.88
C PRO A 58 -16.25 1.32 -17.08
N GLY A 59 -15.33 1.94 -17.82
CA GLY A 59 -14.02 1.38 -18.14
C GLY A 59 -13.24 0.96 -16.89
N GLU A 60 -12.28 0.05 -17.08
CA GLU A 60 -11.39 -0.34 -15.99
C GLU A 60 -10.47 0.81 -15.62
N ARG A 61 -10.19 0.98 -14.32
CA ARG A 61 -9.18 1.95 -13.88
C ARG A 61 -7.79 1.37 -14.16
N SER A 62 -6.84 2.23 -14.51
CA SER A 62 -5.45 1.81 -14.66
C SER A 62 -4.88 1.29 -13.32
N PRO A 63 -3.93 0.34 -13.32
CA PRO A 63 -3.30 -0.12 -12.08
C PRO A 63 -2.72 1.01 -11.24
N LYS A 64 -2.13 2.02 -11.88
CA LYS A 64 -1.59 3.22 -11.21
C LYS A 64 -2.69 3.98 -10.44
N ALA A 65 -3.81 4.29 -11.09
CA ALA A 65 -4.92 5.00 -10.45
C ALA A 65 -5.60 4.18 -9.33
N ILE A 66 -5.57 2.86 -9.43
CA ILE A 66 -6.06 1.96 -8.37
C ILE A 66 -5.15 2.08 -7.14
N VAL A 67 -3.85 1.91 -7.32
CA VAL A 67 -2.86 1.91 -6.23
C VAL A 67 -2.73 3.29 -5.59
N GLU A 68 -2.81 4.35 -6.38
CA GLU A 68 -2.87 5.73 -5.88
C GLU A 68 -4.10 5.96 -5.00
N GLY A 69 -5.26 5.44 -5.38
CA GLY A 69 -6.45 5.47 -4.52
C GLY A 69 -6.20 4.80 -3.18
N TRP A 70 -5.56 3.62 -3.19
CA TRP A 70 -5.26 2.89 -1.95
C TRP A 70 -4.24 3.61 -1.07
N HIS A 71 -3.22 4.25 -1.65
CA HIS A 71 -2.30 5.12 -0.92
C HIS A 71 -3.03 6.30 -0.27
N ASN A 72 -4.03 6.85 -0.97
CA ASN A 72 -4.89 7.91 -0.46
C ASN A 72 -6.01 7.41 0.47
N GLY A 73 -6.00 6.14 0.86
CA GLY A 73 -6.92 5.58 1.85
C GLY A 73 -8.28 5.15 1.32
N TRP A 74 -8.45 4.95 0.01
CA TRP A 74 -9.74 4.58 -0.58
C TRP A 74 -9.68 3.63 -1.77
N GLU A 75 -10.74 2.85 -1.97
CA GLU A 75 -10.96 2.05 -3.17
C GLU A 75 -12.18 2.58 -3.93
N LEU A 76 -12.07 2.70 -5.26
CA LEU A 76 -13.17 3.11 -6.13
C LEU A 76 -13.67 1.93 -6.98
N ALA A 77 -14.72 1.27 -6.50
CA ALA A 77 -15.26 0.10 -7.16
C ALA A 77 -16.39 0.45 -8.14
N ARG A 78 -16.53 -0.38 -9.18
CA ARG A 78 -17.66 -0.35 -10.10
C ARG A 78 -18.74 -1.27 -9.57
N ARG A 79 -19.91 -0.72 -9.25
CA ARG A 79 -21.07 -1.50 -8.77
C ARG A 79 -22.26 -1.25 -9.67
N SER A 80 -23.06 -2.29 -9.89
CA SER A 80 -24.30 -2.18 -10.66
C SER A 80 -25.50 -2.34 -9.74
N TYR A 81 -26.54 -1.54 -9.97
CA TYR A 81 -27.85 -1.70 -9.35
C TYR A 81 -28.93 -1.66 -10.44
N GLY A 82 -29.90 -2.56 -10.35
CA GLY A 82 -31.01 -2.69 -11.31
C GLY A 82 -31.47 -4.14 -11.46
N VAL A 83 -32.64 -4.33 -12.07
CA VAL A 83 -33.26 -5.64 -12.29
C VAL A 83 -33.03 -6.09 -13.74
N GLY A 84 -32.63 -7.35 -13.93
CA GLY A 84 -32.46 -7.95 -15.26
C GLY A 84 -31.41 -7.22 -16.12
N ARG A 85 -31.80 -6.88 -17.36
CA ARG A 85 -30.93 -6.24 -18.37
C ARG A 85 -30.76 -4.72 -18.16
N MET A 86 -31.57 -4.08 -17.31
CA MET A 86 -31.51 -2.64 -17.04
C MET A 86 -30.64 -2.34 -15.81
N LYS A 87 -29.32 -2.45 -15.95
CA LYS A 87 -28.37 -2.16 -14.88
C LYS A 87 -27.86 -0.72 -15.00
N ASN A 88 -27.98 0.04 -13.91
CA ASN A 88 -27.29 1.31 -13.75
C ASN A 88 -25.95 1.06 -13.05
N TRP A 89 -24.90 1.70 -13.53
CA TRP A 89 -23.56 1.58 -12.98
C TRP A 89 -23.21 2.80 -12.13
N TYR A 90 -22.47 2.53 -11.06
CA TYR A 90 -22.05 3.50 -10.08
C TYR A 90 -20.58 3.30 -9.75
N TRP A 91 -19.90 4.41 -9.54
CA TRP A 91 -18.63 4.46 -8.84
C TRP A 91 -18.90 4.56 -7.35
N VAL A 92 -18.45 3.57 -6.59
CA VAL A 92 -18.63 3.52 -5.15
C VAL A 92 -17.28 3.60 -4.48
N LYS A 93 -17.09 4.62 -3.64
CA LYS A 93 -15.86 4.88 -2.91
C LYS A 93 -15.93 4.25 -1.52
N TYR A 94 -14.99 3.38 -1.20
CA TYR A 94 -14.85 2.68 0.07
C TYR A 94 -13.54 3.09 0.75
N PRO A 95 -13.44 3.06 2.09
CA PRO A 95 -12.15 3.16 2.76
C PRO A 95 -11.26 1.97 2.42
N ALA A 96 -9.97 2.22 2.23
CA ALA A 96 -8.98 1.19 1.95
C ALA A 96 -7.68 1.48 2.70
N ARG A 97 -6.90 0.43 2.97
CA ARG A 97 -5.57 0.53 3.57
C ARG A 97 -4.62 -0.40 2.83
N LEU A 98 -3.58 0.18 2.23
CA LEU A 98 -2.52 -0.55 1.54
C LEU A 98 -1.33 -0.78 2.49
N ARG A 99 -0.88 -2.02 2.60
CA ARG A 99 0.35 -2.39 3.28
C ARG A 99 1.31 -2.99 2.26
N ILE A 100 2.51 -2.41 2.17
CA ILE A 100 3.58 -2.85 1.28
C ILE A 100 4.75 -3.30 2.15
N GLU A 101 5.26 -4.49 1.88
CA GLU A 101 6.43 -5.06 2.51
C GLU A 101 7.59 -5.06 1.52
N ARG A 102 8.76 -4.65 2.02
CA ARG A 102 10.04 -4.59 1.30
C ARG A 102 11.11 -5.25 2.15
N PRO A 103 12.16 -5.83 1.54
CA PRO A 103 13.33 -6.26 2.30
C PRO A 103 13.98 -5.04 2.95
N LEU A 104 14.52 -5.21 4.17
CA LEU A 104 15.07 -4.13 5.00
C LEU A 104 16.10 -3.26 4.26
N SER A 105 16.84 -3.85 3.32
CA SER A 105 17.83 -3.15 2.49
C SER A 105 17.22 -2.16 1.48
N ALA A 106 15.97 -2.37 1.05
CA ALA A 106 15.28 -1.50 0.10
C ALA A 106 14.48 -0.38 0.78
N SER A 107 14.26 -0.47 2.10
CA SER A 107 13.61 0.57 2.90
C SER A 107 14.59 1.63 3.45
N LEU A 108 15.89 1.44 3.26
CA LEU A 108 16.91 2.38 3.75
C LEU A 108 17.10 3.56 2.76
N PRO A 109 17.23 4.81 3.24
CA PRO A 109 17.72 5.93 2.45
C PRO A 109 19.06 5.60 1.79
N GLY A 110 19.34 6.16 0.61
CA GLY A 110 20.53 5.86 -0.21
C GLY A 110 21.83 5.68 0.59
N PRO A 111 22.22 6.63 1.46
CA PRO A 111 23.47 6.52 2.24
C PRO A 111 23.50 5.32 3.19
N LEU A 112 22.37 4.95 3.78
CA LEU A 112 22.26 3.80 4.68
C LEU A 112 22.15 2.47 3.92
N ARG A 113 21.60 2.50 2.71
CA ARG A 113 21.57 1.34 1.80
C ARG A 113 22.97 1.01 1.32
N ASP A 114 23.76 2.02 0.94
CA ASP A 114 25.15 1.85 0.53
C ASP A 114 25.99 1.34 1.69
N LEU A 115 25.86 1.96 2.88
CA LEU A 115 26.52 1.48 4.10
C LEU A 115 26.17 0.02 4.42
N ASN A 116 24.89 -0.36 4.32
CA ASN A 116 24.45 -1.73 4.57
C ASN A 116 24.96 -2.74 3.53
N ASN A 117 25.16 -2.31 2.29
CA ASN A 117 25.77 -3.15 1.26
C ASN A 117 27.28 -3.32 1.53
N THR A 118 27.99 -2.24 1.85
CA THR A 118 29.42 -2.29 2.22
C THR A 118 29.65 -3.13 3.47
N LEU A 119 28.79 -3.02 4.48
CA LEU A 119 28.89 -3.80 5.71
C LEU A 119 28.73 -5.31 5.45
N LYS A 120 27.92 -5.73 4.48
CA LYS A 120 27.75 -7.16 4.14
C LYS A 120 28.97 -7.77 3.45
N GLU A 121 29.82 -6.96 2.84
CA GLU A 121 31.03 -7.40 2.16
C GLU A 121 32.19 -7.62 3.13
N ILE A 122 32.11 -7.06 4.34
CA ILE A 122 33.13 -7.27 5.38
C ILE A 122 33.02 -8.72 5.89
N PRO A 123 34.09 -9.55 5.77
CA PRO A 123 34.05 -10.97 6.10
C PRO A 123 33.59 -11.24 7.53
N VAL A 124 34.06 -10.44 8.48
CA VAL A 124 33.70 -10.50 9.91
C VAL A 124 32.21 -10.24 10.12
N VAL A 125 31.64 -9.25 9.44
CA VAL A 125 30.20 -8.94 9.53
C VAL A 125 29.37 -10.04 8.86
N ARG A 126 29.85 -10.62 7.77
CA ARG A 126 29.19 -11.75 7.07
C ARG A 126 29.12 -13.01 7.95
N GLU A 127 30.15 -13.24 8.74
CA GLU A 127 30.24 -14.36 9.69
C GLU A 127 29.36 -14.11 10.92
N VAL A 128 29.36 -12.89 11.44
CA VAL A 128 28.47 -12.45 12.55
C VAL A 128 27.00 -12.44 12.14
N MET A 129 26.66 -12.08 10.89
CA MET A 129 25.30 -12.09 10.35
C MET A 129 24.66 -13.48 10.28
N LYS A 130 25.46 -14.56 10.27
CA LYS A 130 24.94 -15.94 10.35
C LYS A 130 24.47 -16.30 11.76
N SER A 131 24.87 -15.54 12.78
CA SER A 131 24.45 -15.75 14.17
C SER A 131 23.23 -14.90 14.52
N LYS A 132 22.25 -15.47 15.24
CA LYS A 132 20.97 -14.82 15.62
C LYS A 132 21.09 -13.60 16.56
N LEU A 133 22.31 -13.18 16.93
CA LEU A 133 22.62 -12.04 17.83
C LEU A 133 22.49 -10.66 17.16
N THR A 134 22.06 -10.62 15.90
CA THR A 134 22.27 -9.52 14.96
C THR A 134 21.42 -8.27 15.21
N ILE A 135 20.24 -8.38 15.82
CA ILE A 135 19.32 -7.24 15.90
C ILE A 135 19.84 -6.16 16.87
N GLN A 136 20.49 -6.55 17.96
CA GLN A 136 20.95 -5.60 18.98
C GLN A 136 22.26 -4.91 18.60
N ILE A 137 23.22 -5.65 18.00
CA ILE A 137 24.54 -5.12 17.68
C ILE A 137 24.47 -4.13 16.50
N VAL A 138 23.73 -4.48 15.44
CA VAL A 138 23.59 -3.59 14.27
C VAL A 138 22.82 -2.31 14.64
N GLY A 139 21.79 -2.42 15.49
CA GLY A 139 21.09 -1.26 16.04
C GLY A 139 22.00 -0.34 16.85
N ALA A 140 22.86 -0.90 17.71
CA ALA A 140 23.80 -0.15 18.54
C ALA A 140 24.88 0.56 17.71
N VAL A 141 25.42 -0.10 16.67
CA VAL A 141 26.44 0.51 15.79
C VAL A 141 25.84 1.64 14.96
N ILE A 142 24.65 1.46 14.41
CA ILE A 142 23.95 2.51 13.67
C ILE A 142 23.60 3.69 14.59
N ALA A 143 23.09 3.43 15.79
CA ALA A 143 22.79 4.47 16.77
C ALA A 143 24.06 5.25 17.19
N GLY A 144 25.17 4.55 17.43
CA GLY A 144 26.46 5.15 17.77
C GLY A 144 27.00 6.04 16.64
N PHE A 145 26.89 5.59 15.39
CA PHE A 145 27.32 6.38 14.24
C PHE A 145 26.46 7.63 14.03
N ILE A 146 25.13 7.53 14.19
CA ILE A 146 24.22 8.68 14.14
C ILE A 146 24.57 9.68 15.26
N LEU A 147 24.77 9.20 16.49
CA LEU A 147 25.14 10.04 17.63
C LEU A 147 26.50 10.75 17.43
N TYR A 148 27.47 10.05 16.86
CA TYR A 148 28.77 10.62 16.50
C TYR A 148 28.66 11.71 15.44
N GLN A 149 27.86 11.50 14.38
CA GLN A 149 27.66 12.54 13.36
C GLN A 149 26.91 13.75 13.91
N LEU A 150 25.91 13.56 14.77
CA LEU A 150 25.18 14.66 15.42
C LEU A 150 26.06 15.49 16.35
N THR A 151 26.93 14.85 17.13
CA THR A 151 27.86 15.53 18.06
C THR A 151 28.99 16.27 17.34
N LYS A 152 29.46 15.76 16.20
CA LYS A 152 30.47 16.42 15.35
C LYS A 152 29.93 17.68 14.66
N THR A 153 28.65 17.68 14.28
CA THR A 153 28.01 18.81 13.58
C THR A 153 27.70 19.98 14.52
N ARG A 154 27.53 19.74 15.82
CA ARG A 154 27.26 20.77 16.85
C ARG A 154 28.50 21.52 17.34
N ARG A 155 29.71 21.14 16.90
CA ARG A 155 30.99 21.77 17.28
C ARG A 155 31.57 22.69 16.19
N ARG A 156 30.75 23.11 15.23
CA ARG A 156 31.03 24.20 14.29
C ARG A 156 30.01 25.29 14.49
#